data_AF-A0A8B7U5C4-F1
#
_entry.id   AF-A0A8B7U5C4-F1
#
_cell.length_a   1.000
_cell.length_b   1.000
_cell.length_c   1.000
_cell.angle_alpha   90.00
_cell.angle_beta   90.00
_cell.angle_gamma   90.00
#
_symmetry.space_group_name_H-M   'P 1'
#
loop_
_entity.id
_entity.type
_entity.pdbx_description
1 polymer ?
#
loop_
_entity_poly.entity_id
_entity_poly.type
_entity_poly.pdbx_seq_one_letter_code
_entity_poly.pdbx_strand_id
1 'polypeptide(L)'
;MVAEGVTEESLNRLKGAVSFGYGLFHLCISMVPPNLLKIINLLGFPGDRLQGLSSLTYASESKDMKAPLATLALLWYHTVVRPFFALDGSDNKAGLDEAKEILLKKEAAYPNSSLFMFFKGRIQRLEVWYLPHLLKIKPLMIPSLLSAWGPVWMRQNAIG
;
A
#
# COMPACT_ATOMS: atom_id res chain seq x y z
N MET A 1 -22.05 -33.01 -29.83
CA MET A 1 -20.99 -32.26 -29.13
C MET A 1 -21.64 -31.00 -28.60
N VAL A 2 -21.96 -30.95 -27.32
CA VAL A 2 -22.55 -29.74 -26.71
C VAL A 2 -21.43 -28.71 -26.64
N ALA A 3 -21.59 -27.58 -27.31
CA ALA A 3 -20.71 -26.44 -27.12
C ALA A 3 -20.87 -26.00 -25.66
N GLU A 4 -19.87 -26.29 -24.81
CA GLU A 4 -19.84 -25.78 -23.45
C GLU A 4 -19.82 -24.25 -23.52
N GLY A 5 -20.96 -23.64 -23.19
CA GLY A 5 -21.07 -22.19 -23.12
C GLY A 5 -20.15 -21.63 -22.03
N VAL A 6 -19.61 -20.43 -22.25
CA VAL A 6 -18.77 -19.75 -21.26
C VAL A 6 -19.57 -19.52 -19.98
N THR A 7 -19.15 -20.17 -18.89
CA THR A 7 -19.80 -20.00 -17.58
C THR A 7 -19.48 -18.64 -16.97
N GLU A 8 -20.41 -18.11 -16.17
CA GLU A 8 -20.22 -16.83 -15.48
C GLU A 8 -18.98 -16.85 -14.57
N GLU A 9 -18.73 -17.98 -13.91
CA GLU A 9 -17.53 -18.17 -13.09
C GLU A 9 -16.25 -18.05 -13.94
N SER A 10 -16.19 -18.72 -15.08
CA SER A 10 -15.04 -18.65 -16.00
C SER A 10 -14.82 -17.22 -16.50
N LEU A 11 -15.90 -16.50 -16.82
CA LEU A 11 -15.83 -15.10 -17.22
C LEU A 11 -15.29 -14.20 -16.09
N ASN A 12 -15.76 -14.39 -14.85
CA ASN A 12 -15.29 -13.62 -13.70
C ASN A 12 -13.82 -13.91 -13.38
N ARG A 13 -13.38 -15.16 -13.51
CA ARG A 13 -11.98 -15.56 -13.36
C ARG A 13 -11.10 -14.92 -14.44
N LEU A 14 -11.56 -14.91 -15.69
CA LEU A 14 -10.86 -14.27 -16.80
C LEU A 14 -10.74 -12.75 -16.58
N LYS A 15 -11.85 -12.07 -16.25
CA LYS A 15 -11.85 -10.64 -15.94
C LYS A 15 -10.84 -10.29 -14.85
N GLY A 16 -10.84 -11.02 -13.74
CA GLY A 16 -9.88 -10.79 -12.66
C GLY A 16 -8.42 -10.98 -13.12
N ALA A 17 -8.14 -11.99 -13.96
CA ALA A 17 -6.78 -12.26 -14.45
C ALA A 17 -6.30 -11.16 -15.41
N VAL A 18 -7.17 -10.73 -16.32
CA VAL A 18 -6.89 -9.62 -17.25
C VAL A 18 -6.67 -8.33 -16.47
N SER A 19 -7.54 -7.99 -15.51
CA SER A 19 -7.38 -6.80 -14.67
C SER A 19 -6.10 -6.83 -13.84
N PHE A 20 -5.69 -8.00 -13.34
CA PHE A 20 -4.42 -8.13 -12.62
C PHE A 20 -3.22 -7.82 -13.54
N GLY A 21 -3.16 -8.44 -14.71
CA GLY A 21 -2.10 -8.21 -15.69
C GLY A 21 -2.06 -6.77 -16.20
N TYR A 22 -3.23 -6.22 -16.57
CA TYR A 22 -3.38 -4.84 -16.99
C TYR A 22 -2.94 -3.86 -15.89
N GLY A 23 -3.36 -4.13 -14.65
CA GLY A 23 -3.00 -3.36 -13.47
C GLY A 23 -1.50 -3.31 -13.22
N LEU A 24 -0.83 -4.47 -13.22
CA LEU A 24 0.62 -4.56 -13.06
C LEU A 24 1.36 -3.89 -14.20
N PHE A 25 0.94 -4.08 -15.44
CA PHE A 25 1.58 -3.47 -16.61
C PHE A 25 1.57 -1.94 -16.50
N HIS A 26 0.39 -1.37 -16.29
CA HIS A 26 0.21 0.07 -16.13
C HIS A 26 1.01 0.62 -14.96
N LEU A 27 0.98 -0.06 -13.81
CA LEU A 27 1.73 0.35 -12.63
C LEU A 27 3.24 0.32 -12.88
N CYS A 28 3.78 -0.78 -13.43
CA CYS A 28 5.20 -0.93 -13.75
C CYS A 28 5.70 0.15 -14.70
N ILE A 29 5.01 0.39 -15.81
CA ILE A 29 5.41 1.42 -16.77
C ILE A 29 5.34 2.82 -16.13
N SER A 30 4.34 3.09 -15.28
CA SER A 30 4.22 4.40 -14.60
C SER A 30 5.33 4.72 -13.60
N MET A 31 6.13 3.71 -13.21
CA MET A 31 7.26 3.85 -12.28
C MET A 31 8.60 3.95 -13.01
N VAL A 32 8.64 3.73 -14.33
CA VAL A 32 9.89 3.78 -15.10
C VAL A 32 10.43 5.22 -15.11
N PRO A 33 11.67 5.44 -14.66
CA PRO A 33 12.28 6.77 -14.65
C PRO A 33 12.33 7.45 -16.03
N PRO A 34 12.27 8.80 -16.11
CA PRO A 34 12.20 9.54 -17.38
C PRO A 34 13.38 9.29 -18.33
N ASN A 35 14.56 8.99 -17.81
CA ASN A 35 15.74 8.67 -18.62
C ASN A 35 15.64 7.31 -19.36
N LEU A 36 14.66 6.48 -19.00
CA LEU A 36 14.36 5.20 -19.65
C LEU A 36 13.15 5.29 -20.60
N LEU A 37 12.59 6.50 -20.85
CA LEU A 37 11.44 6.72 -21.74
C LEU A 37 11.64 6.21 -23.18
N LYS A 38 12.90 6.12 -23.65
CA LYS A 38 13.20 5.54 -24.97
C LYS A 38 12.74 4.07 -25.09
N ILE A 39 12.74 3.32 -23.98
CA ILE A 39 12.26 1.94 -23.93
C ILE A 39 10.72 1.90 -23.92
N ILE A 40 10.06 2.87 -23.29
CA ILE A 40 8.59 2.97 -23.24
C ILE A 40 8.03 3.36 -24.61
N ASN A 41 8.67 4.31 -25.31
CA ASN A 41 8.32 4.68 -26.68
C ASN A 41 8.46 3.50 -27.66
N LEU A 42 9.37 2.56 -27.38
CA LEU A 42 9.52 1.31 -28.15
C LEU A 42 8.38 0.32 -27.87
N LEU A 43 7.84 0.29 -26.65
CA LEU A 43 6.71 -0.56 -26.28
C LEU A 43 5.35 -0.01 -26.75
N GLY A 44 5.26 1.29 -27.06
CA GLY A 44 4.07 1.90 -27.67
C GLY A 44 2.89 2.15 -26.73
N PHE A 45 3.03 1.89 -25.43
CA PHE A 45 1.95 2.07 -24.45
C PHE A 45 2.40 2.94 -23.26
N PRO A 46 1.87 4.16 -23.10
CA PRO A 46 2.11 4.96 -21.90
C PRO A 46 1.42 4.30 -20.69
N GLY A 47 2.18 4.10 -19.61
CA GLY A 47 1.62 3.58 -18.36
C GLY A 47 0.80 4.63 -17.63
N ASP A 48 -0.37 4.23 -17.13
CA ASP A 48 -1.25 5.07 -16.31
C ASP A 48 -1.39 4.46 -14.92
N ARG A 49 -0.86 5.16 -13.93
CA ARG A 49 -0.83 4.69 -12.54
C ARG A 49 -2.22 4.50 -11.94
N LEU A 50 -3.14 5.43 -12.18
CA LEU A 50 -4.48 5.38 -11.58
C LEU A 50 -5.27 4.20 -12.14
N GLN A 51 -5.18 3.97 -13.45
CA GLN A 51 -5.74 2.78 -14.08
C GLN A 51 -5.10 1.49 -13.56
N GLY A 52 -3.77 1.52 -13.36
CA GLY A 52 -3.02 0.42 -12.75
C GLY A 52 -3.57 0.02 -11.38
N LEU A 53 -3.70 1.00 -10.49
CA LEU A 53 -4.21 0.80 -9.13
C LEU A 53 -5.67 0.36 -9.13
N SER A 54 -6.54 0.99 -9.92
CA SER A 54 -7.96 0.62 -10.01
C SER A 54 -8.13 -0.84 -10.45
N SER A 55 -7.35 -1.28 -11.44
CA SER A 55 -7.42 -2.64 -11.97
C SER A 55 -6.87 -3.68 -10.99
N LEU A 56 -5.81 -3.35 -10.25
CA LEU A 56 -5.30 -4.17 -9.16
C LEU A 56 -6.30 -4.28 -8.01
N THR A 57 -6.96 -3.18 -7.63
CA THR A 57 -8.02 -3.18 -6.62
C THR A 57 -9.16 -4.11 -7.04
N TYR A 58 -9.63 -4.03 -8.28
CA TYR A 58 -10.63 -4.95 -8.82
C TYR A 58 -10.15 -6.42 -8.74
N ALA A 59 -8.93 -6.71 -9.20
CA ALA A 59 -8.38 -8.06 -9.16
C ALA A 59 -8.22 -8.60 -7.72
N SER A 60 -7.95 -7.72 -6.75
CA SER A 60 -7.81 -8.08 -5.33
C SER A 60 -9.09 -8.58 -4.68
N GLU A 61 -10.25 -8.34 -5.31
CA GLU A 61 -11.56 -8.81 -4.86
C GLU A 61 -11.98 -10.14 -5.51
N SER A 62 -11.13 -10.72 -6.38
CA SER A 62 -11.38 -12.05 -6.94
C SER A 62 -11.22 -13.17 -5.88
N LYS A 63 -11.70 -14.38 -6.19
CA LYS A 63 -11.72 -15.52 -5.25
C LYS A 63 -10.56 -16.50 -5.43
N ASP A 64 -9.66 -16.21 -6.35
CA ASP A 64 -8.59 -17.09 -6.81
C ASP A 64 -7.21 -16.45 -6.66
N MET A 65 -6.15 -17.20 -6.98
CA MET A 65 -4.76 -16.93 -6.56
C MET A 65 -4.22 -15.52 -6.92
N LYS A 66 -4.82 -14.83 -7.90
CA LYS A 66 -4.43 -13.46 -8.25
C LYS A 66 -4.87 -12.42 -7.21
N ALA A 67 -5.90 -12.69 -6.39
CA ALA A 67 -6.38 -11.77 -5.37
C ALA A 67 -5.33 -11.43 -4.29
N PRO A 68 -4.65 -12.43 -3.66
CA PRO A 68 -3.56 -12.12 -2.74
C PRO A 68 -2.39 -11.44 -3.45
N LEU A 69 -2.06 -11.82 -4.70
CA LEU A 69 -0.96 -11.20 -5.45
C LEU A 69 -1.25 -9.73 -5.79
N ALA A 70 -2.47 -9.41 -6.20
CA ALA A 70 -2.92 -8.04 -6.45
C ALA A 70 -2.89 -7.21 -5.15
N THR A 71 -3.33 -7.80 -4.04
CA THR A 71 -3.26 -7.16 -2.72
C THR A 71 -1.82 -6.86 -2.32
N LEU A 72 -0.90 -7.81 -2.50
CA LEU A 72 0.53 -7.63 -2.21
C LEU A 72 1.15 -6.55 -3.11
N ALA A 73 0.77 -6.49 -4.39
CA ALA A 73 1.22 -5.44 -5.31
C ALA A 73 0.77 -4.04 -4.85
N LEU A 74 -0.48 -3.91 -4.40
CA LEU A 74 -0.99 -2.66 -3.84
C LEU A 74 -0.22 -2.28 -2.56
N LEU A 75 -0.09 -3.21 -1.61
CA LEU A 75 0.66 -2.97 -0.37
C LEU A 75 2.12 -2.57 -0.64
N TRP A 76 2.76 -3.23 -1.60
CA TRP A 76 4.12 -2.89 -2.05
C TRP A 76 4.18 -1.48 -2.62
N TYR A 77 3.23 -1.13 -3.48
CA TYR A 77 3.17 0.20 -4.08
C TYR A 77 3.04 1.29 -3.02
N HIS A 78 2.08 1.18 -2.11
CA HIS A 78 1.83 2.21 -1.10
C HIS A 78 2.92 2.31 -0.03
N THR A 79 3.59 1.20 0.32
CA THR A 79 4.56 1.18 1.43
C THR A 79 6.03 1.17 1.00
N VAL A 80 6.31 0.94 -0.28
CA VAL A 80 7.68 0.86 -0.82
C VAL A 80 7.85 1.86 -1.95
N VAL A 81 7.06 1.74 -3.01
CA VAL A 81 7.26 2.53 -4.23
C VAL A 81 6.98 4.00 -3.96
N ARG A 82 5.79 4.34 -3.44
CA ARG A 82 5.40 5.74 -3.21
C ARG A 82 6.43 6.47 -2.34
N PRO A 83 6.85 5.94 -1.17
CA PRO A 83 7.89 6.59 -0.36
C PRO A 83 9.27 6.66 -1.02
N PHE A 84 9.66 5.62 -1.77
CA PHE A 84 11.00 5.55 -2.38
C PHE A 84 11.18 6.55 -3.52
N PHE A 85 10.16 6.69 -4.37
CA PHE A 85 10.18 7.62 -5.50
C PHE A 85 9.64 9.02 -5.16
N ALA A 86 9.20 9.25 -3.91
CA ALA A 86 8.56 10.49 -3.47
C ALA A 86 7.44 10.95 -4.42
N LEU A 87 6.61 10.01 -4.89
CA LEU A 87 5.61 10.26 -5.95
C LEU A 87 4.58 11.33 -5.56
N ASP A 88 4.30 11.46 -4.26
CA ASP A 88 3.36 12.42 -3.68
C ASP A 88 4.10 13.60 -2.98
N GLY A 89 5.40 13.76 -3.24
CA GLY A 89 6.24 14.74 -2.55
C GLY A 89 6.36 14.45 -1.05
N SER A 90 5.96 15.41 -0.20
CA SER A 90 5.95 15.24 1.26
C SER A 90 4.71 14.52 1.80
N ASP A 91 3.63 14.38 1.01
CA ASP A 91 2.36 13.79 1.45
C ASP A 91 2.34 12.27 1.33
N ASN A 92 3.27 11.63 2.04
CA ASN A 92 3.32 10.18 2.14
C ASN A 92 2.23 9.59 3.06
N LYS A 93 1.43 10.45 3.71
CA LYS A 93 0.38 10.05 4.64
C LYS A 93 -0.78 9.38 3.90
N ALA A 94 -1.16 9.89 2.73
CA ALA A 94 -2.22 9.29 1.91
C ALA A 94 -1.92 7.83 1.54
N GLY A 95 -0.70 7.55 1.05
CA GLY A 95 -0.28 6.18 0.74
C GLY A 95 -0.27 5.27 1.98
N LEU A 96 0.15 5.80 3.14
CA LEU A 96 0.11 5.06 4.39
C LEU A 96 -1.34 4.71 4.81
N ASP A 97 -2.28 5.64 4.69
CA ASP A 97 -3.68 5.42 5.04
C ASP A 97 -4.34 4.38 4.10
N GLU A 98 -4.09 4.47 2.78
CA GLU A 98 -4.54 3.48 1.80
C GLU A 98 -4.02 2.06 2.14
N ALA A 99 -2.74 1.94 2.54
CA ALA A 99 -2.15 0.66 2.90
C ALA A 99 -2.79 0.05 4.16
N LYS A 100 -3.17 0.88 5.14
CA LYS A 100 -3.86 0.43 6.36
C LYS A 100 -5.24 -0.12 6.05
N GLU A 101 -5.99 0.60 5.20
CA GLU A 101 -7.33 0.17 4.80
C GLU A 101 -7.28 -1.20 4.11
N ILE A 102 -6.31 -1.41 3.22
CA ILE A 102 -6.11 -2.70 2.55
C ILE A 102 -5.82 -3.82 3.56
N LEU A 103 -4.91 -3.59 4.53
CA LEU A 103 -4.61 -4.60 5.56
C LEU A 103 -5.84 -4.90 6.41
N LEU A 104 -6.55 -3.88 6.88
CA LEU A 104 -7.74 -4.05 7.71
C LEU A 104 -8.81 -4.89 6.98
N LYS A 105 -9.07 -4.57 5.71
CA LYS A 105 -10.06 -5.29 4.89
C LYS A 105 -9.70 -6.76 4.67
N LYS A 106 -8.40 -7.08 4.57
CA LYS A 106 -7.91 -8.41 4.17
C LYS A 106 -7.38 -9.23 5.35
N GLU A 107 -7.32 -8.68 6.55
CA GLU A 107 -6.75 -9.31 7.75
C GLU A 107 -7.40 -10.66 8.08
N ALA A 108 -8.73 -10.72 8.05
CA ALA A 108 -9.48 -11.95 8.33
C ALA A 108 -9.22 -13.06 7.31
N ALA A 109 -8.89 -12.70 6.06
CA ALA A 109 -8.58 -13.67 5.01
C ALA A 109 -7.16 -14.24 5.12
N TYR A 110 -6.24 -13.53 5.78
CA TYR A 110 -4.82 -13.91 5.85
C TYR A 110 -4.21 -13.81 7.27
N PRO A 111 -4.82 -14.45 8.29
CA PRO A 111 -4.44 -14.26 9.70
C PRO A 111 -3.01 -14.72 10.02
N ASN A 112 -2.51 -15.77 9.34
CA ASN A 112 -1.18 -16.37 9.58
C ASN A 112 -0.20 -16.14 8.41
N SER A 113 -0.47 -15.18 7.53
CA SER A 113 0.40 -14.91 6.38
C SER A 113 1.63 -14.10 6.79
N SER A 114 2.82 -14.66 6.57
CA SER A 114 4.10 -14.00 6.83
C SER A 114 4.27 -12.71 6.02
N LEU A 115 3.79 -12.69 4.78
CA LEU A 115 3.83 -11.50 3.92
C LEU A 115 2.92 -10.39 4.45
N PHE A 116 1.71 -10.73 4.92
CA PHE A 116 0.83 -9.75 5.55
C PHE A 116 1.42 -9.22 6.86
N MET A 117 2.01 -10.10 7.68
CA MET A 117 2.72 -9.70 8.90
C MET A 117 3.88 -8.75 8.60
N PHE A 118 4.66 -9.02 7.54
CA PHE A 118 5.70 -8.12 7.07
C PHE A 118 5.15 -6.74 6.72
N PHE A 119 4.04 -6.66 5.97
CA PHE A 119 3.44 -5.39 5.61
C PHE A 119 2.82 -4.64 6.81
N LYS A 120 2.24 -5.34 7.79
CA LYS A 120 1.82 -4.75 9.08
C LYS A 120 3.01 -4.04 9.76
N GLY A 121 4.12 -4.75 9.93
CA GLY A 121 5.32 -4.17 10.54
C GLY A 121 5.92 -3.02 9.72
N ARG A 122 5.84 -3.09 8.38
CA ARG A 122 6.30 -2.01 7.50
C ARG A 122 5.45 -0.74 7.64
N ILE A 123 4.12 -0.87 7.70
CA ILE A 123 3.20 0.24 7.94
C ILE A 123 3.47 0.89 9.30
N GLN A 124 3.61 0.09 10.36
CA GLN A 124 3.95 0.60 11.70
C GLN A 124 5.25 1.40 11.71
N ARG A 125 6.27 0.92 10.99
CA ARG A 125 7.52 1.68 10.85
C ARG A 125 7.25 3.02 10.16
N LEU A 126 6.54 3.02 9.04
CA LEU A 126 6.21 4.25 8.30
C LEU A 126 5.40 5.26 9.12
N GLU A 127 4.45 4.81 9.95
CA GLU A 127 3.72 5.67 10.89
C GLU A 127 4.66 6.49 11.79
N VAL A 128 5.69 5.84 12.34
CA VAL A 128 6.71 6.51 13.17
C VAL A 128 7.45 7.59 12.38
N TRP A 129 7.75 7.35 11.10
CA TRP A 129 8.41 8.35 10.26
C TRP A 129 7.55 9.58 10.01
N TYR A 130 6.24 9.37 9.76
CA TYR A 130 5.29 10.43 9.40
C TYR A 130 4.61 11.12 10.59
N LEU A 131 4.77 10.61 11.81
CA LEU A 131 4.34 11.30 13.03
C LEU A 131 5.02 12.69 13.13
N PRO A 132 4.26 13.76 13.45
CA PRO A 132 4.85 15.09 13.67
C PRO A 132 5.93 15.01 14.74
N HIS A 133 7.01 15.79 14.59
CA HIS A 133 8.17 15.79 15.48
C HIS A 133 7.81 15.81 16.99
N LEU A 134 6.69 16.46 17.35
CA LEU A 134 6.17 16.54 18.72
C LEU A 134 5.79 15.18 19.33
N LEU A 135 5.45 14.17 18.52
CA LEU A 135 5.17 12.81 19.00
C LEU A 135 6.40 11.90 19.01
N LYS A 136 7.46 12.25 18.26
CA LYS A 136 8.79 11.59 18.35
C LYS A 136 9.49 11.90 19.68
N ILE A 137 9.13 13.01 20.34
CA ILE A 137 9.62 13.44 21.67
C ILE A 137 8.71 12.92 22.81
N LYS A 138 7.74 12.05 22.53
CA LYS A 138 7.12 11.21 23.57
C LYS A 138 7.76 9.82 23.57
N PRO A 139 9.06 9.65 23.89
CA PRO A 139 9.58 8.32 24.10
C PRO A 139 8.92 7.79 25.38
N LEU A 140 8.35 6.59 25.30
CA LEU A 140 8.54 5.56 26.30
C LEU A 140 8.45 6.03 27.78
N MET A 141 7.42 6.79 28.17
CA MET A 141 7.15 6.98 29.60
C MET A 141 6.32 5.80 30.09
N ILE A 142 7.04 4.84 30.68
CA ILE A 142 6.48 3.90 31.65
C ILE A 142 5.72 4.74 32.70
N PRO A 143 4.51 4.35 33.15
CA PRO A 143 3.70 5.15 34.07
C PRO A 143 4.43 5.67 35.33
N SER A 144 5.51 5.01 35.75
CA SER A 144 6.37 5.41 36.87
C SER A 144 7.22 6.66 36.61
N LEU A 145 7.53 7.01 35.35
CA LEU A 145 8.31 8.20 35.00
C LEU A 145 7.43 9.45 34.86
N LEU A 146 6.14 9.26 34.52
CA LEU A 146 5.14 10.32 34.43
C LEU A 146 4.86 10.98 35.79
N SER A 147 4.86 10.21 36.89
CA SER A 147 4.68 10.76 38.24
C SER A 147 5.91 11.51 38.74
N ALA A 148 7.12 11.08 38.35
CA ALA A 148 8.37 11.68 38.79
C ALA A 148 8.71 12.99 38.06
N TRP A 149 8.42 13.08 36.75
CA TRP A 149 8.85 14.21 35.91
C TRP A 149 7.69 15.07 35.39
N GLY A 150 6.44 14.65 35.60
CA GLY A 150 5.24 15.40 35.18
C GLY A 150 5.23 16.87 35.64
N PRO A 151 5.52 17.17 36.92
CA PRO A 151 5.55 18.56 37.41
C PRO A 151 6.69 19.41 36.84
N VAL A 152 7.80 18.80 36.41
CA VAL A 152 8.95 19.50 35.80
C VAL A 152 8.66 19.85 34.35
N TRP A 153 8.08 18.91 33.61
CA TRP A 153 7.69 19.09 32.22
C TRP A 153 6.57 20.12 32.05
N MET A 154 5.57 20.13 32.93
CA MET A 154 4.50 21.15 32.92
C MET A 154 5.05 22.56 33.22
N ARG A 155 6.10 22.70 34.05
CA ARG A 155 6.69 24.00 34.37
C ARG A 155 7.49 24.62 33.22
N GLN A 156 8.11 23.79 32.37
CA GLN A 156 8.91 24.27 31.23
C GLN A 156 8.05 24.63 30.01
N ASN A 157 6.84 24.08 29.90
CA ASN A 157 5.96 24.27 28.75
C ASN A 157 4.66 25.06 29.06
N ALA A 158 4.46 25.53 30.29
CA ALA A 158 3.29 26.33 30.68
C ALA A 158 3.49 27.86 30.53
N ILE A 159 4.56 28.30 29.88
CA ILE A 159 4.76 29.70 29.47
C ILE A 159 4.79 29.76 27.94
N GLY A 160 3.59 29.77 27.38
CA GLY A 160 3.25 30.07 26.00
C GLY A 160 1.82 30.61 25.98
#